data_AF-A0A3M1SRN6-F1
#
_entry.id   AF-A0A3M1SRN6-F1
#
_cell.length_a   1.000
_cell.length_b   1.000
_cell.length_c   1.000
_cell.angle_alpha   90.00
_cell.angle_beta   90.00
_cell.angle_gamma   90.00
#
_symmetry.space_group_name_H-M   'P 1'
#
loop_
_entity.id
_entity.type
_entity.pdbx_description
1 polymer ?
#
loop_
_entity_poly.entity_id
_entity_poly.type
_entity_poly.pdbx_seq_one_letter_code
_entity_poly.pdbx_strand_id
1 'polypeptide(L)'
;LADVKNHCFAAVHAGWRGTLQKIVMRTLEIMSKTYGADVSDIVCALGPAAVSLYEVGEDVISQFRDEFREEADEILRPSCDSNHAFLNLHIANVKLLLKCGVSQNNIKVAPFCTMQRNDLFFSYRLEKKKLGKVGRLLSVIGRAQGN
;
A
#
# COMPACT_ATOMS: atom_id res chain seq x y z
N LEU A 1 -3.65 -6.93 7.29
CA LEU A 1 -3.54 -6.48 8.69
C LEU A 1 -4.09 -7.59 9.57
N ALA A 2 -3.39 -7.94 10.64
CA ALA A 2 -3.81 -8.99 11.55
C ALA A 2 -3.54 -8.58 12.99
N ASP A 3 -4.55 -8.70 13.84
CA ASP A 3 -4.41 -8.77 15.28
C ASP A 3 -4.64 -10.21 15.71
N VAL A 4 -3.57 -10.86 16.17
CA VAL A 4 -3.60 -12.26 16.59
C VAL A 4 -4.38 -12.42 17.90
N LYS A 5 -4.31 -11.44 18.81
CA LYS A 5 -4.92 -11.49 20.14
C LYS A 5 -6.44 -11.38 20.06
N ASN A 6 -6.93 -10.40 19.29
CA ASN A 6 -8.37 -10.16 19.13
C ASN A 6 -8.98 -10.91 17.93
N HIS A 7 -8.18 -11.74 17.24
CA HIS A 7 -8.59 -12.51 16.07
C HIS A 7 -9.26 -11.65 14.97
N CYS A 8 -8.76 -10.43 14.79
CA CYS A 8 -9.25 -9.48 13.82
C CYS A 8 -8.33 -9.44 12.60
N PHE A 9 -8.89 -9.58 11.40
CA PHE A 9 -8.13 -9.62 10.15
C PHE A 9 -8.76 -8.68 9.14
N ALA A 10 -7.92 -7.95 8.40
CA ALA A 10 -8.37 -7.09 7.32
C ALA A 10 -7.46 -7.20 6.09
N ALA A 11 -8.09 -7.30 4.92
CA ALA A 11 -7.47 -7.12 3.61
C ALA A 11 -7.86 -5.73 3.08
N VAL A 12 -6.87 -4.93 2.68
CA VAL A 12 -7.07 -3.54 2.27
C VAL A 12 -6.50 -3.32 0.88
N HIS A 13 -7.31 -2.76 -0.03
CA HIS A 13 -6.85 -2.32 -1.34
C HIS A 13 -6.38 -0.86 -1.29
N ALA A 14 -5.07 -0.65 -1.16
CA ALA A 14 -4.47 0.67 -1.05
C ALA A 14 -3.81 1.13 -2.37
N GLY A 15 -4.62 1.42 -3.39
CA GLY A 15 -4.15 2.19 -4.56
C GLY A 15 -3.81 3.63 -4.18
N TRP A 16 -3.29 4.43 -5.13
CA TRP A 16 -2.88 5.81 -4.84
C TRP A 16 -4.00 6.68 -4.27
N ARG A 17 -5.23 6.58 -4.82
CA ARG A 17 -6.42 7.29 -4.30
C ARG A 17 -6.76 6.86 -2.87
N GLY A 18 -6.76 5.55 -2.61
CA GLY A 18 -7.03 5.01 -1.28
C GLY A 18 -5.94 5.40 -0.26
N THR A 19 -4.69 5.49 -0.72
CA THR A 19 -3.56 5.93 0.09
C THR A 19 -3.72 7.40 0.50
N LEU A 20 -4.05 8.30 -0.43
CA LEU A 20 -4.37 9.71 -0.13
C LEU A 20 -5.57 9.83 0.82
N GLN A 21 -6.58 8.97 0.65
CA GLN A 21 -7.76 8.92 1.54
C GLN A 21 -7.48 8.21 2.88
N LYS A 22 -6.23 7.81 3.14
CA LYS A 22 -5.79 7.17 4.40
C LYS A 22 -6.53 5.87 4.70
N ILE A 23 -6.81 5.06 3.69
CA ILE A 23 -7.64 3.85 3.83
C ILE A 23 -7.09 2.87 4.88
N VAL A 24 -5.76 2.77 5.00
CA VAL A 24 -5.10 1.93 6.00
C VAL A 24 -5.35 2.47 7.41
N MET A 25 -5.24 3.79 7.62
CA MET A 25 -5.52 4.41 8.93
C MET A 25 -6.97 4.17 9.33
N ARG A 26 -7.92 4.42 8.42
CA ARG A 26 -9.36 4.16 8.64
C ARG A 26 -9.64 2.70 8.99
N THR A 27 -8.93 1.77 8.36
CA THR A 27 -9.08 0.34 8.65
C THR A 27 -8.59 0.02 10.06
N LEU A 28 -7.43 0.54 10.46
CA LEU A 28 -6.89 0.35 11.82
C LEU A 28 -7.84 0.95 12.87
N GLU A 29 -8.40 2.14 12.64
CA GLU A 29 -9.40 2.74 13.52
C GLU A 29 -10.63 1.84 13.71
N ILE A 30 -11.13 1.22 12.63
CA ILE A 30 -12.25 0.29 12.70
C ILE A 30 -11.85 -0.98 13.46
N MET A 31 -10.67 -1.54 13.18
CA MET A 31 -10.17 -2.71 13.90
C MET A 31 -10.10 -2.45 15.41
N SER A 32 -9.57 -1.29 15.82
CA SER A 32 -9.51 -0.89 17.23
C SER A 32 -10.89 -0.65 17.83
N LYS A 33 -11.77 0.13 17.18
CA LYS A 33 -13.09 0.49 17.71
C LYS A 33 -14.04 -0.71 17.79
N THR A 34 -13.99 -1.62 16.83
CA THR A 34 -14.94 -2.73 16.72
C THR A 34 -14.47 -3.98 17.45
N TYR A 35 -13.15 -4.25 17.45
CA TYR A 35 -12.60 -5.50 17.98
C TYR A 35 -11.64 -5.30 19.16
N GLY A 36 -11.43 -4.07 19.61
CA GLY A 36 -10.49 -3.78 20.70
C GLY A 36 -9.01 -3.98 20.32
N ALA A 37 -8.71 -3.98 19.01
CA ALA A 37 -7.35 -4.19 18.53
C ALA A 37 -6.41 -3.05 18.96
N ASP A 38 -5.29 -3.40 19.58
CA ASP A 38 -4.20 -2.45 19.86
C ASP A 38 -3.35 -2.30 18.59
N VAL A 39 -3.26 -1.06 18.08
CA VAL A 39 -2.53 -0.76 16.84
C VAL A 39 -1.04 -1.16 16.94
N SER A 40 -0.45 -1.09 18.13
CA SER A 40 0.95 -1.46 18.34
C SER A 40 1.22 -2.96 18.16
N ASP A 41 0.21 -3.80 18.39
CA ASP A 41 0.26 -5.27 18.22
C ASP A 41 -0.10 -5.73 16.81
N ILE A 42 -0.64 -4.85 15.96
CA ILE A 42 -1.10 -5.24 14.62
C ILE A 42 0.08 -5.59 13.72
N VAL A 43 0.05 -6.79 13.15
CA VAL A 43 0.99 -7.24 12.11
C VAL A 43 0.47 -6.84 10.73
N CYS A 44 1.35 -6.18 9.97
CA CYS A 44 1.06 -5.64 8.65
C CYS A 44 1.93 -6.32 7.60
N ALA A 45 1.29 -6.79 6.52
CA ALA A 45 1.98 -7.31 5.34
C ALA A 45 1.56 -6.49 4.13
N LEU A 46 2.50 -5.80 3.50
CA LEU A 46 2.31 -5.12 2.22
C LEU A 46 2.73 -6.07 1.11
N GLY A 47 1.77 -6.47 0.26
CA GLY A 47 2.03 -7.34 -0.88
C GLY A 47 2.70 -6.63 -2.07
N PRO A 48 2.98 -7.36 -3.16
CA PRO A 48 3.50 -6.79 -4.40
C PRO A 48 2.64 -5.64 -4.89
N ALA A 49 3.26 -4.51 -5.23
CA ALA A 49 2.54 -3.30 -5.66
C ALA A 49 3.30 -2.53 -6.76
N ALA A 50 2.70 -1.43 -7.24
CA ALA A 50 3.39 -0.49 -8.10
C ALA A 50 4.27 0.45 -7.23
N VAL A 51 5.60 0.38 -7.42
CA VAL A 51 6.56 1.08 -6.55
C VAL A 51 7.66 1.81 -7.31
N SER A 52 8.57 1.08 -7.96
CA SER A 52 9.82 1.63 -8.50
C SER A 52 9.65 2.29 -9.88
N LEU A 53 8.74 1.75 -10.68
CA LEU A 53 8.45 2.19 -12.06
C LEU A 53 7.10 2.91 -12.18
N TYR A 54 6.45 3.25 -11.07
CA TYR A 54 5.10 3.79 -11.10
C TYR A 54 5.11 5.30 -11.35
N GLU A 55 5.21 5.68 -12.61
CA GLU A 55 5.22 7.08 -13.02
C GLU A 55 3.82 7.69 -13.01
N VAL A 56 3.69 8.84 -12.33
CA VAL A 56 2.48 9.65 -12.18
C VAL A 56 2.75 11.10 -12.60
N GLY A 57 1.70 11.82 -13.00
CA GLY A 57 1.78 13.22 -13.42
C GLY A 57 1.53 14.20 -12.28
N GLU A 58 1.62 15.48 -12.61
CA GLU A 58 1.53 16.62 -11.69
C GLU A 58 0.29 16.63 -10.78
N ASP A 59 -0.85 16.13 -11.27
CA ASP A 59 -2.10 16.04 -10.51
C ASP A 59 -1.97 15.13 -9.28
N VAL A 60 -1.25 14.01 -9.42
CA VAL A 60 -0.99 13.09 -8.32
C VAL A 60 0.17 13.60 -7.46
N ILE A 61 1.20 14.17 -8.08
CA ILE A 61 2.39 14.70 -7.39
C ILE A 61 1.98 15.76 -6.37
N SER A 62 1.22 16.78 -6.80
CA SER A 62 0.73 17.86 -5.93
C SER A 62 -0.05 17.33 -4.73
N GLN A 63 -1.01 16.42 -4.97
CA GLN A 63 -1.78 15.80 -3.88
C GLN A 63 -0.91 15.04 -2.87
N PHE A 64 0.11 14.31 -3.33
CA PHE A 64 1.03 13.61 -2.43
C PHE A 64 1.95 14.58 -1.68
N ARG A 65 2.40 15.68 -2.30
CA ARG A 65 3.17 16.72 -1.62
C ARG A 65 2.35 17.42 -0.55
N ASP A 66 1.09 17.75 -0.82
CA ASP A 66 0.20 18.39 0.14
C ASP A 66 -0.08 17.50 1.36
N GLU A 67 -0.32 16.21 1.11
CA GLU A 67 -0.68 15.26 2.16
C GLU A 67 0.53 14.78 2.99
N PHE A 68 1.66 14.47 2.34
CA PHE A 68 2.84 13.92 3.01
C PHE A 68 3.91 14.96 3.39
N ARG A 69 3.84 16.17 2.83
CA ARG A 69 4.72 17.32 3.14
C ARG A 69 6.20 16.93 3.09
N GLU A 70 6.93 17.08 4.19
CA GLU A 70 8.36 16.75 4.31
C GLU A 70 8.69 15.31 3.93
N GLU A 71 7.72 14.39 4.07
CA GLU A 71 7.91 12.98 3.74
C GLU A 71 7.67 12.68 2.27
N ALA A 72 7.19 13.65 1.49
CA ALA A 72 6.84 13.46 0.09
C ALA A 72 8.06 13.07 -0.76
N ASP A 73 9.25 13.58 -0.44
CA ASP A 73 10.48 13.29 -1.22
C ASP A 73 10.98 11.84 -1.03
N GLU A 74 10.60 11.17 0.06
CA GLU A 74 10.83 9.73 0.22
C GLU A 74 9.84 8.88 -0.61
N ILE A 75 8.66 9.44 -0.90
CA ILE A 75 7.57 8.76 -1.60
C ILE A 75 7.64 9.00 -3.11
N LEU A 76 8.05 10.20 -3.53
CA LEU A 76 8.10 10.67 -4.90
C LEU A 76 9.55 10.84 -5.32
N ARG A 77 10.02 9.96 -6.20
CA ARG A 77 11.35 10.07 -6.81
C ARG A 77 11.25 10.79 -8.16
N PRO A 78 12.16 11.72 -8.50
CA PRO A 78 12.13 12.41 -9.79
C PRO A 78 12.12 11.45 -10.99
N SER A 79 11.35 11.79 -12.03
CA SER A 79 11.43 11.17 -13.36
C SER A 79 12.35 11.97 -14.29
N CYS A 80 12.60 11.46 -15.49
CA CYS A 80 13.29 12.19 -16.56
C CYS A 80 12.44 13.36 -17.10
N ASP A 81 11.11 13.25 -17.01
CA ASP A 81 10.18 14.35 -17.31
C ASP A 81 9.92 15.16 -16.03
N SER A 82 10.13 16.47 -16.09
CA SER A 82 9.95 17.38 -14.96
C SER A 82 8.52 17.47 -14.44
N ASN A 83 7.52 17.09 -15.24
CA ASN A 83 6.11 17.07 -14.84
C ASN A 83 5.67 15.70 -14.30
N HIS A 84 6.61 14.78 -14.12
CA HIS A 84 6.36 13.42 -13.69
C HIS A 84 7.29 12.98 -12.55
N ALA A 85 6.80 12.06 -11.74
CA ALA A 85 7.58 11.43 -10.67
C ALA A 85 7.22 9.96 -10.53
N PHE A 86 8.14 9.17 -10.02
CA PHE A 86 7.92 7.79 -9.62
C PHE A 86 7.35 7.75 -8.21
N LEU A 87 6.12 7.26 -8.08
CA LEU A 87 5.40 7.12 -6.82
C LEU A 87 5.61 5.75 -6.19
N ASN A 88 6.16 5.72 -4.97
CA ASN A 88 6.33 4.52 -4.18
C ASN A 88 5.17 4.29 -3.19
N LEU A 89 4.21 3.44 -3.57
CA LEU A 89 3.06 3.13 -2.72
C LEU A 89 3.41 2.33 -1.45
N HIS A 90 4.52 1.59 -1.44
CA HIS A 90 4.97 0.92 -0.21
C HIS A 90 5.41 1.95 0.82
N ILE A 91 6.28 2.88 0.45
CA ILE A 91 6.78 3.92 1.38
C ILE A 91 5.61 4.76 1.91
N ALA A 92 4.69 5.20 1.03
CA ALA A 92 3.53 5.97 1.45
C ALA A 92 2.68 5.25 2.51
N ASN A 93 2.36 3.97 2.29
CA ASN A 93 1.53 3.20 3.22
C ASN A 93 2.30 2.80 4.50
N VAL A 94 3.61 2.54 4.42
CA VAL A 94 4.46 2.32 5.60
C VAL A 94 4.44 3.57 6.50
N LYS A 95 4.59 4.76 5.92
CA LYS A 95 4.52 6.02 6.68
C LYS A 95 3.16 6.21 7.36
N LEU A 96 2.06 5.92 6.67
CA LEU A 96 0.72 5.96 7.27
C LEU A 96 0.56 4.96 8.43
N LEU A 97 1.07 3.73 8.27
CA LEU A 97 1.06 2.71 9.34
C LEU A 97 1.84 3.17 10.57
N LEU A 98 3.04 3.73 10.36
CA LEU A 98 3.88 4.25 11.44
C LEU A 98 3.21 5.44 12.16
N LYS A 99 2.58 6.36 11.41
CA LYS A 99 1.80 7.46 11.99
C LYS A 99 0.63 6.99 12.86
N CYS A 100 0.05 5.83 12.56
CA CYS A 100 -0.98 5.23 13.40
C CYS A 100 -0.45 4.57 14.67
N GLY A 101 0.87 4.40 14.81
CA GLY A 101 1.49 3.72 15.95
C GLY A 101 1.74 2.23 15.75
N VAL A 102 1.64 1.71 14.52
CA VAL A 102 2.07 0.33 14.23
C VAL A 102 3.57 0.23 14.45
N SER A 103 4.02 -0.76 15.20
CA SER A 103 5.45 -1.00 15.42
C SER A 103 6.16 -1.31 14.10
N GLN A 104 7.31 -0.66 13.85
CA GLN A 104 8.15 -0.92 12.66
C GLN A 104 8.47 -2.41 12.49
N ASN A 105 8.70 -3.12 13.60
CA ASN A 105 8.99 -4.55 13.58
C ASN A 105 7.82 -5.40 13.07
N ASN A 106 6.60 -4.89 13.18
CA ASN A 106 5.36 -5.55 12.75
C ASN A 106 4.98 -5.24 11.30
N ILE A 107 5.73 -4.36 10.62
CA ILE A 107 5.50 -4.02 9.22
C ILE A 107 6.44 -4.85 8.33
N LYS A 108 5.87 -5.74 7.53
CA LYS A 108 6.59 -6.56 6.54
C LYS A 108 6.20 -6.10 5.13
N VAL A 109 7.20 -5.77 4.33
CA VAL A 109 7.01 -5.31 2.95
C VAL A 109 7.57 -6.37 2.01
N ALA A 110 6.74 -6.90 1.13
CA ALA A 110 7.20 -7.77 0.05
C ALA A 110 8.07 -6.94 -0.92
N PRO A 111 9.32 -7.32 -1.21
CA PRO A 111 10.27 -6.51 -1.99
C PRO A 111 10.01 -6.59 -3.50
N PHE A 112 8.74 -6.53 -3.92
CA PHE A 112 8.33 -6.77 -5.29
C PHE A 112 7.55 -5.60 -5.88
N CYS A 113 8.04 -5.12 -7.03
CA CYS A 113 7.25 -4.28 -7.92
C CYS A 113 6.53 -5.14 -8.96
N THR A 114 5.20 -5.02 -9.05
CA THR A 114 4.41 -5.75 -10.06
C THR A 114 4.75 -5.34 -11.49
N MET A 115 5.28 -4.14 -11.69
CA MET A 115 5.77 -3.68 -12.99
C MET A 115 7.13 -4.29 -13.35
N GLN A 116 8.06 -4.42 -12.38
CA GLN A 116 9.37 -5.02 -12.66
C GLN A 116 9.30 -6.54 -12.80
N ARG A 117 8.45 -7.19 -11.99
CA ARG A 117 8.26 -8.63 -11.99
C ARG A 117 6.99 -9.03 -12.71
N ASN A 118 6.82 -8.54 -13.94
CA ASN A 118 5.67 -8.90 -14.79
C ASN A 118 5.72 -10.37 -15.26
N ASP A 119 6.83 -11.07 -15.00
CA ASP A 119 6.97 -12.53 -15.09
C ASP A 119 6.22 -13.28 -13.96
N LEU A 120 6.01 -12.64 -12.81
CA LEU A 120 5.29 -13.21 -11.67
C LEU A 120 3.90 -12.60 -11.45
N PHE A 121 3.71 -11.34 -11.87
CA PHE A 121 2.56 -10.53 -11.49
C PHE A 121 1.90 -9.86 -12.69
N PHE A 122 0.57 -9.84 -12.69
CA PHE A 122 -0.17 -8.96 -13.59
C PHE A 122 0.10 -7.49 -13.24
N SER A 123 0.25 -6.65 -14.27
CA SER A 123 0.51 -5.22 -14.17
C SER A 123 -0.39 -4.44 -15.13
N TYR A 124 -1.41 -3.79 -14.56
CA TYR A 124 -2.32 -2.96 -15.35
C TYR A 124 -1.58 -1.88 -16.17
N ARG A 125 -0.55 -1.26 -15.57
CA ARG A 125 0.20 -0.16 -16.20
C ARG A 125 0.98 -0.60 -17.44
N LEU A 126 1.53 -1.83 -17.43
CA LEU A 126 2.32 -2.36 -18.54
C LEU A 126 1.45 -3.07 -19.58
N GLU A 127 0.50 -3.88 -19.13
CA GLU A 127 -0.21 -4.81 -19.99
C GLU A 127 -1.44 -4.17 -20.65
N LYS A 128 -2.13 -3.23 -19.98
CA LYS A 128 -3.41 -2.70 -20.51
C LYS A 128 -3.27 -2.08 -21.89
N LYS A 129 -2.20 -1.28 -22.10
CA LYS A 129 -1.94 -0.63 -23.40
C LYS A 129 -1.58 -1.64 -24.49
N LYS A 130 -0.95 -2.76 -24.14
CA LYS A 130 -0.46 -3.77 -25.09
C LYS A 130 -1.49 -4.85 -25.42
N LEU A 131 -2.21 -5.32 -24.41
CA LEU A 131 -3.07 -6.52 -24.48
C LEU A 131 -4.57 -6.20 -24.43
N GLY A 132 -4.96 -4.95 -24.12
CA GLY A 132 -6.35 -4.52 -23.99
C GLY A 132 -7.09 -5.05 -22.75
N LYS A 133 -6.66 -6.20 -22.21
CA LYS A 133 -7.14 -6.83 -20.96
C LYS A 133 -5.96 -7.21 -20.07
N VAL A 134 -6.20 -7.25 -18.77
CA VAL A 134 -5.17 -7.57 -17.76
C VAL A 134 -5.80 -8.40 -16.66
N GLY A 135 -5.11 -9.44 -16.21
CA GLY A 135 -5.51 -10.24 -15.04
C GLY A 135 -5.54 -9.42 -13.74
N ARG A 136 -5.96 -10.06 -12.65
CA ARG A 136 -5.92 -9.46 -11.30
C ARG A 136 -5.30 -10.47 -10.35
N LEU A 137 -4.45 -9.97 -9.47
CA LEU A 137 -3.97 -10.73 -8.34
C LEU A 137 -5.02 -10.68 -7.24
N LEU A 138 -5.04 -11.73 -6.41
CA LEU A 138 -5.87 -11.82 -5.23
C LEU A 138 -4.96 -11.87 -3.99
N SER A 139 -5.21 -10.96 -3.04
CA SER A 139 -4.62 -11.01 -1.71
C SER A 139 -5.71 -11.39 -0.72
N VAL A 140 -5.49 -12.47 0.02
CA VAL A 140 -6.42 -12.94 1.05
C VAL A 140 -5.73 -13.04 2.40
N ILE A 141 -6.51 -12.88 3.45
CA ILE A 141 -6.11 -13.19 4.82
C ILE A 141 -7.30 -13.85 5.50
N GLY A 142 -7.01 -14.85 6.31
CA GLY A 142 -8.00 -15.54 7.09
C GLY A 142 -7.33 -16.42 8.14
N ARG A 143 -8.15 -16.94 9.04
CA ARG A 143 -7.75 -17.96 9.99
C ARG A 143 -8.37 -19.28 9.54
N ALA A 144 -7.60 -20.35 9.52
CA ALA A 144 -8.17 -21.68 9.34
C ALA A 144 -9.18 -21.93 10.48
N GLN A 145 -10.39 -22.36 10.15
CA GLN A 145 -11.27 -22.96 11.15
C GLN A 145 -10.72 -24.36 11.42
N GLY A 146 -10.24 -24.59 12.64
CA GLY A 146 -9.93 -25.94 13.11
C GLY A 146 -11.22 -26.69 13.42
N ASN A 147 -11.22 -28.00 13.15
CA ASN A 147 -12.14 -28.96 13.76
C ASN A 147 -11.89 -29.03 15.28
#